data_AF-A0A938X1Z8-F1
#
_entry.id   AF-A0A938X1Z8-F1
#
_cell.length_a   1.000
_cell.length_b   1.000
_cell.length_c   1.000
_cell.angle_alpha   90.00
_cell.angle_beta   90.00
_cell.angle_gamma   90.00
#
_symmetry.space_group_name_H-M   'P 1'
#
loop_
_entity.id
_entity.type
_entity.pdbx_description
1 polymer ?
#
loop_
_entity_poly.entity_id
_entity_poly.type
_entity_poly.pdbx_seq_one_letter_code
_entity_poly.pdbx_strand_id
1 'polypeptide(L)'
;MEQKLPYYMVYPVPVLFDEVRQSRRDLEYMKALYPDAAKRLTPYVEEECDRLMYAGSVIYDEYPDPLQFRLLCRRIFDKASEDEEKPGAWMADLIQVMACQEILRRRTEYRSRRRRFF
;
A
#
# COMPACT_ATOMS: atom_id res chain seq x y z
N MET A 1 -14.93 17.48 46.55
CA MET A 1 -13.75 16.58 46.56
C MET A 1 -13.20 16.55 45.16
N GLU A 2 -11.97 17.00 44.94
CA GLU A 2 -11.30 16.90 43.64
C GLU A 2 -11.05 15.42 43.34
N GLN A 3 -11.76 14.86 42.37
CA GLN A 3 -11.46 13.53 41.85
C GLN A 3 -10.11 13.61 41.13
N LYS A 4 -9.04 13.18 41.81
CA LYS A 4 -7.71 13.05 41.21
C LYS A 4 -7.78 11.91 40.20
N LEU A 5 -7.86 12.27 38.92
CA LEU A 5 -7.77 11.31 37.82
C LEU A 5 -6.42 10.58 37.92
N PRO A 6 -6.38 9.27 37.62
CA PRO A 6 -5.14 8.51 37.59
C PRO A 6 -4.11 9.17 36.66
N TYR A 7 -2.81 9.09 37.01
CA TYR A 7 -1.73 9.73 36.25
C TYR A 7 -1.77 9.42 34.74
N TYR A 8 -2.16 8.19 34.38
CA TYR A 8 -2.28 7.73 32.99
C TYR A 8 -3.50 8.30 32.22
N MET A 9 -4.44 8.97 32.89
CA MET A 9 -5.59 9.66 32.26
C MET A 9 -5.39 11.17 32.16
N VAL A 10 -4.50 11.76 32.98
CA VAL A 10 -4.18 13.20 32.95
C VAL A 10 -3.32 13.55 31.74
N TYR A 11 -2.42 12.65 31.37
CA TYR A 11 -1.72 12.70 30.09
C TYR A 11 -2.36 11.64 29.21
N PRO A 12 -3.39 11.99 28.39
CA PRO A 12 -3.82 11.05 27.39
C PRO A 12 -2.57 10.70 26.58
N VAL A 13 -2.46 9.45 26.13
CA VAL A 13 -1.39 8.98 25.27
C VAL A 13 -1.85 8.98 23.79
N PRO A 14 -2.39 10.07 23.19
CA PRO A 14 -3.06 9.98 21.90
C PRO A 14 -2.12 10.17 20.70
N VAL A 15 -0.93 10.75 20.86
CA VAL A 15 -0.20 11.26 19.68
C VAL A 15 0.45 10.16 18.83
N LEU A 16 0.91 9.06 19.45
CA LEU A 16 1.65 8.00 18.73
C LEU A 16 0.76 7.07 17.90
N PHE A 17 -0.50 6.83 18.32
CA PHE A 17 -1.44 6.00 17.57
C PHE A 17 -2.26 6.82 16.55
N ASP A 18 -2.36 8.13 16.73
CA ASP A 18 -3.07 9.00 15.80
C ASP A 18 -2.35 9.12 14.45
N GLU A 19 -1.02 9.16 14.42
CA GLU A 19 -0.27 9.32 13.15
C GLU A 19 -0.52 8.20 12.15
N VAL A 20 -0.54 6.93 12.59
CA VAL A 20 -0.76 5.78 11.70
C VAL A 20 -2.20 5.74 11.20
N ARG A 21 -3.15 6.04 12.08
CA ARG A 21 -4.57 6.12 11.74
C ARG A 21 -4.85 7.27 10.79
N GLN A 22 -4.23 8.42 11.01
CA GLN A 22 -4.32 9.59 10.15
C GLN A 22 -3.73 9.30 8.77
N SER A 23 -2.51 8.73 8.72
CA SER A 23 -1.86 8.34 7.46
C SER A 23 -2.71 7.37 6.63
N ARG A 24 -3.41 6.43 7.30
CA ARG A 24 -4.32 5.49 6.64
C ARG A 24 -5.55 6.19 6.07
N ARG A 25 -6.15 7.13 6.83
CA ARG A 25 -7.29 7.94 6.36
C ARG A 25 -6.89 8.81 5.17
N ASP A 26 -5.73 9.46 5.25
CA ASP A 26 -5.21 10.30 4.17
C ASP A 26 -4.97 9.47 2.90
N LEU A 27 -4.43 8.26 3.04
CA LEU A 27 -4.24 7.34 1.90
C LEU A 27 -5.58 6.94 1.25
N GLU A 28 -6.57 6.59 2.05
CA GLU A 28 -7.90 6.20 1.55
C GLU A 28 -8.58 7.37 0.81
N TYR A 29 -8.43 8.59 1.36
CA TYR A 29 -8.88 9.81 0.70
C TYR A 29 -8.17 10.04 -0.63
N MET A 30 -6.84 9.88 -0.70
CA MET A 30 -6.10 10.02 -1.96
C MET A 30 -6.52 8.99 -3.01
N LYS A 31 -6.80 7.75 -2.60
CA LYS A 31 -7.31 6.71 -3.50
C LYS A 31 -8.71 7.05 -4.05
N ALA A 32 -9.55 7.70 -3.25
CA ALA A 32 -10.86 8.17 -3.70
C ALA A 32 -10.77 9.27 -4.79
N LEU A 33 -9.64 9.99 -4.86
CA LEU A 33 -9.38 11.00 -5.90
C LEU A 33 -8.82 10.42 -7.20
N TYR A 34 -8.48 9.13 -7.25
CA TYR A 34 -7.93 8.53 -8.46
C TYR A 34 -8.92 8.57 -9.63
N PRO A 35 -8.43 8.68 -10.88
CA PRO A 35 -9.27 8.53 -12.07
C PRO A 35 -9.99 7.18 -12.08
N ASP A 36 -11.15 7.13 -12.73
CA ASP A 36 -12.01 5.93 -12.73
C ASP A 36 -11.29 4.67 -13.25
N ALA A 37 -10.45 4.82 -14.27
CA ALA A 37 -9.62 3.72 -14.79
C ALA A 37 -8.66 3.17 -13.71
N ALA A 38 -7.98 4.05 -12.97
CA ALA A 38 -7.08 3.63 -11.89
C ALA A 38 -7.86 3.02 -10.72
N LYS A 39 -9.05 3.53 -10.40
CA LYS A 39 -9.92 2.94 -9.37
C LYS A 39 -10.31 1.50 -9.70
N ARG A 40 -10.61 1.21 -10.97
CA ARG A 40 -10.90 -0.17 -11.43
C ARG A 40 -9.70 -1.09 -11.28
N LEU A 41 -8.49 -0.61 -11.59
CA LEU A 41 -7.26 -1.39 -11.50
C LEU A 41 -6.74 -1.58 -10.06
N THR A 42 -7.07 -0.65 -9.16
CA THR A 42 -6.64 -0.65 -7.75
C THR A 42 -6.80 -2.01 -7.05
N PRO A 43 -7.98 -2.68 -7.07
CA PRO A 43 -8.15 -3.97 -6.41
C PRO A 43 -7.21 -5.07 -6.95
N TYR A 44 -7.00 -5.14 -8.27
CA TYR A 44 -6.11 -6.15 -8.86
C TYR A 44 -4.65 -5.92 -8.47
N VAL A 45 -4.21 -4.65 -8.43
CA VAL A 45 -2.86 -4.29 -7.99
C VAL A 45 -2.67 -4.62 -6.51
N GLU A 46 -3.64 -4.29 -5.66
CA GLU A 46 -3.60 -4.58 -4.23
C GLU A 46 -3.56 -6.08 -3.96
N GLU A 47 -4.41 -6.86 -4.62
CA GLU A 47 -4.47 -8.32 -4.47
C GLU A 47 -3.13 -8.99 -4.83
N GLU A 48 -2.55 -8.63 -5.99
CA GLU A 48 -1.25 -9.18 -6.41
C GLU A 48 -0.10 -8.74 -5.49
N CYS A 49 -0.13 -7.50 -4.99
CA CYS A 49 0.85 -7.05 -4.00
C CYS A 49 0.65 -7.73 -2.64
N ASP A 50 -0.58 -8.06 -2.25
CA ASP A 50 -0.91 -8.77 -1.00
C ASP A 50 -0.38 -10.19 -1.00
N ARG A 51 -0.46 -10.88 -2.13
CA ARG A 51 0.16 -12.20 -2.32
C ARG A 51 1.67 -12.18 -2.09
N LEU A 52 2.32 -11.03 -2.31
CA LEU A 52 3.75 -10.84 -2.10
C LEU A 52 4.09 -10.37 -0.67
N MET A 53 3.14 -10.27 0.26
CA MET A 53 3.38 -9.89 1.67
C MET A 53 3.76 -11.06 2.58
N TYR A 54 4.55 -12.01 2.07
CA TYR A 54 5.11 -13.09 2.88
C TYR A 54 6.56 -12.77 3.30
N ALA A 55 7.00 -13.39 4.40
CA ALA A 55 8.37 -13.24 4.89
C ALA A 55 9.38 -13.84 3.89
N GLY A 56 10.41 -13.08 3.51
CA GLY A 56 11.35 -13.49 2.47
C GLY A 56 10.83 -13.28 1.04
N SER A 57 9.76 -12.50 0.87
CA SER A 57 9.33 -12.05 -0.44
C SER A 57 10.33 -11.10 -1.08
N VAL A 58 10.38 -11.16 -2.41
CA VAL A 58 11.20 -10.35 -3.30
C VAL A 58 10.96 -8.85 -3.16
N ILE A 59 9.83 -8.44 -2.58
CA ILE A 59 9.52 -7.05 -2.25
C ILE A 59 10.47 -6.50 -1.16
N TYR A 60 10.90 -7.36 -0.23
CA TYR A 60 11.69 -6.96 0.93
C TYR A 60 13.20 -7.10 0.74
N ASP A 61 13.64 -7.56 -0.44
CA ASP A 61 15.05 -7.59 -0.80
C ASP A 61 15.65 -6.18 -0.79
N GLU A 62 16.97 -6.10 -0.54
CA GLU A 62 17.70 -4.83 -0.59
C GLU A 62 17.56 -4.19 -1.98
N TYR A 63 17.73 -5.01 -3.02
CA TYR A 63 17.60 -4.65 -4.43
C TYR A 63 16.53 -5.52 -5.11
N PRO A 64 15.33 -4.98 -5.38
CA PRO A 64 14.29 -5.73 -6.05
C PRO A 64 14.68 -6.02 -7.51
N ASP A 65 14.46 -7.26 -7.96
CA ASP A 65 14.74 -7.66 -9.34
C ASP A 65 13.75 -7.02 -10.34
N PRO A 66 14.24 -6.26 -11.35
CA PRO A 66 13.39 -5.66 -12.38
C PRO A 66 12.58 -6.66 -13.22
N LEU A 67 13.04 -7.90 -13.37
CA LEU A 67 12.30 -8.92 -14.12
C LEU A 67 11.05 -9.36 -13.36
N GLN A 68 11.19 -9.64 -12.06
CA GLN A 68 10.08 -10.07 -11.21
C GLN A 68 8.99 -9.02 -11.11
N PHE A 69 9.39 -7.74 -11.05
CA PHE A 69 8.45 -6.63 -11.09
C PHE A 69 7.67 -6.57 -12.41
N ARG A 70 8.35 -6.76 -13.55
CA ARG A 70 7.67 -6.81 -14.87
C ARG A 70 6.71 -8.00 -14.98
N LEU A 71 7.08 -9.16 -14.44
CA LEU A 71 6.21 -10.34 -14.39
C LEU A 71 5.00 -10.15 -13.48
N LEU A 72 5.14 -9.38 -12.39
CA LEU A 72 4.01 -8.95 -11.56
C LEU A 72 3.06 -8.06 -12.35
N CYS A 73 3.57 -7.01 -13.00
CA CYS A 73 2.77 -6.08 -13.80
C CYS A 73 2.02 -6.83 -14.93
N ARG A 74 2.67 -7.81 -15.56
CA ARG A 74 2.05 -8.65 -16.59
C ARG A 74 0.90 -9.49 -16.02
N ARG A 75 1.08 -10.12 -14.85
CA ARG A 75 0.00 -10.88 -14.18
C ARG A 75 -1.20 -10.00 -13.83
N ILE A 76 -0.96 -8.78 -13.36
CA ILE A 76 -2.03 -7.81 -13.08
C ILE A 76 -2.73 -7.43 -14.38
N PHE A 77 -1.99 -7.18 -15.44
CA PHE A 77 -2.54 -6.85 -16.76
C PHE A 77 -3.39 -8.00 -17.33
N ASP A 78 -2.90 -9.25 -17.25
CA ASP A 78 -3.63 -10.42 -17.73
C ASP A 78 -4.97 -10.57 -17.00
N LYS A 79 -4.99 -10.41 -15.66
CA LYS A 79 -6.22 -10.41 -14.85
C LYS A 79 -7.16 -9.25 -15.18
N ALA A 80 -6.64 -8.03 -15.27
CA ALA A 80 -7.45 -6.85 -15.55
C ALA A 80 -8.01 -6.86 -16.98
N SER A 81 -7.28 -7.49 -17.91
CA SER A 81 -7.69 -7.63 -19.31
C SER A 81 -8.84 -8.63 -19.51
N GLU A 82 -9.11 -9.51 -18.54
CA GLU A 82 -10.29 -10.40 -18.60
C GLU A 82 -11.59 -9.61 -18.37
N ASP A 83 -11.53 -8.53 -17.57
CA ASP A 83 -12.70 -7.72 -17.20
C ASP A 83 -12.88 -6.46 -18.08
N GLU A 84 -11.86 -6.01 -18.83
CA GLU A 84 -11.96 -4.86 -19.74
C GLU A 84 -12.16 -5.25 -21.21
N GLU A 85 -13.16 -4.66 -21.88
CA GLU A 85 -13.48 -4.91 -23.29
C GLU A 85 -12.38 -4.48 -24.29
N LYS A 86 -11.51 -3.53 -23.92
CA LYS A 86 -10.44 -3.00 -24.77
C LYS A 86 -9.15 -2.68 -24.00
N PRO A 87 -8.28 -3.68 -23.76
CA PRO A 87 -6.99 -3.43 -23.14
C PRO A 87 -6.12 -2.55 -24.06
N GLY A 88 -5.78 -1.36 -23.59
CA GLY A 88 -4.86 -0.46 -24.27
C GLY A 88 -3.44 -0.53 -23.71
N ALA A 89 -2.44 -0.11 -24.49
CA ALA A 89 -1.05 -0.02 -24.03
C ALA A 89 -0.90 0.90 -22.79
N TRP A 90 -1.72 1.95 -22.71
CA TRP A 90 -1.78 2.87 -21.57
C TRP A 90 -2.13 2.17 -20.25
N MET A 91 -2.86 1.04 -20.29
CA MET A 91 -3.22 0.28 -19.10
C MET A 91 -1.99 -0.41 -18.49
N ALA A 92 -1.10 -0.94 -19.33
CA ALA A 92 0.14 -1.55 -18.86
C ALA A 92 1.04 -0.53 -18.17
N ASP A 93 1.19 0.66 -18.75
CA ASP A 93 1.95 1.77 -18.16
C ASP A 93 1.35 2.23 -16.83
N LEU A 94 0.02 2.36 -16.78
CA LEU A 94 -0.69 2.75 -15.55
C LEU A 94 -0.52 1.69 -14.45
N ILE A 95 -0.68 0.41 -14.78
CA ILE A 95 -0.45 -0.71 -13.85
C ILE A 95 0.98 -0.66 -13.32
N GLN A 96 1.96 -0.39 -14.19
CA GLN A 96 3.37 -0.32 -13.78
C GLN A 96 3.59 0.80 -12.76
N VAL A 97 3.05 2.00 -13.00
CA VAL A 97 3.16 3.13 -12.06
C VAL A 97 2.47 2.80 -10.73
N MET A 98 1.25 2.25 -10.79
CA MET A 98 0.47 1.92 -9.60
C MET A 98 1.14 0.81 -8.76
N ALA A 99 1.61 -0.26 -9.40
CA ALA A 99 2.31 -1.36 -8.73
C ALA A 99 3.63 -0.88 -8.10
N CYS A 100 4.38 -0.02 -8.79
CA CYS A 100 5.57 0.64 -8.23
C CYS A 100 5.23 1.39 -6.95
N GLN A 101 4.19 2.23 -6.98
CA GLN A 101 3.79 3.04 -5.83
C GLN A 101 3.36 2.17 -4.64
N GLU A 102 2.55 1.13 -4.86
CA GLU A 102 2.13 0.19 -3.81
C GLU A 102 3.33 -0.54 -3.17
N ILE A 103 4.26 -1.05 -3.98
CA ILE A 103 5.47 -1.72 -3.49
C ILE A 103 6.34 -0.75 -2.67
N LEU A 104 6.57 0.47 -3.16
CA LEU A 104 7.35 1.49 -2.45
C LEU A 104 6.71 1.86 -1.12
N ARG A 105 5.38 2.00 -1.07
CA ARG A 105 4.65 2.25 0.17
C ARG A 105 4.86 1.12 1.16
N ARG A 106 4.64 -0.14 0.75
CA ARG A 106 4.79 -1.33 1.61
C ARG A 106 6.21 -1.49 2.15
N ARG A 107 7.23 -1.21 1.34
CA ARG A 107 8.64 -1.20 1.77
C ARG A 107 8.91 -0.12 2.82
N THR A 108 8.33 1.06 2.63
CA THR A 108 8.46 2.18 3.58
C THR A 108 7.79 1.83 4.91
N GLU A 109 6.56 1.29 4.86
CA GLU A 109 5.85 0.81 6.05
C GLU A 109 6.61 -0.30 6.79
N TYR A 110 7.21 -1.25 6.06
CA TYR A 110 8.02 -2.32 6.64
C TYR A 110 9.26 -1.77 7.35
N ARG A 111 9.99 -0.85 6.71
CA ARG A 111 11.16 -0.18 7.32
C ARG A 111 10.77 0.66 8.54
N SER A 112 9.67 1.42 8.47
CA SER A 112 9.16 2.22 9.58
C SER A 112 8.74 1.35 10.76
N ARG A 113 8.06 0.21 10.51
CA ARG A 113 7.75 -0.76 11.56
C ARG A 113 9.02 -1.31 12.20
N ARG A 114 10.00 -1.74 11.38
CA ARG A 114 11.26 -2.29 11.88
C ARG A 114 12.03 -1.29 12.75
N ARG A 115 12.01 0.02 12.45
CA ARG A 115 12.62 1.07 13.29
C ARG A 115 11.87 1.40 14.59
N ARG A 116 10.59 1.05 14.68
CA ARG A 116 9.76 1.34 15.87
C ARG A 116 9.82 0.21 16.90
N PHE A 117 10.01 -1.03 16.44
CA PHE A 117 9.99 -2.23 17.29
C PHE A 117 11.38 -2.82 17.59
N PHE A 118 12.43 -2.39 16.88
CA PHE A 118 13.83 -2.70 17.14
C PHE A 118 14.61 -1.40 17.31
#